data_AF-A0A2T9IXD3-F1
#
_entry.id   AF-A0A2T9IXD3-F1
#
_cell.length_a   1.000
_cell.length_b   1.000
_cell.length_c   1.000
_cell.angle_alpha   90.00
_cell.angle_beta   90.00
_cell.angle_gamma   90.00
#
_symmetry.space_group_name_H-M   'P 1'
#
loop_
_entity.id
_entity.type
_entity.pdbx_description
1 polymer ?
#
loop_
_entity_poly.entity_id
_entity_poly.type
_entity_poly.pdbx_seq_one_letter_code
_entity_poly.pdbx_strand_id
1 'polypeptide(L)'
;MASALRYSATLSLPAVRAEHLRLLQGWSDMGDDERRRKATALRHTASDLGKWLQDPAERDTAQGVVDYWTSALAGLPDEPFPDLLRLAAADPEAGAAVEARARTVYDGLTPDEQDQARKLFLRLLGGPVRLDDARGDPDLDRVRRRFQDAGVIVEGPGDEGLVIAHRALLIANWPQLDGWSADRALDEAMVLKLEKSGVLWRRYRRVDDLLRGRALSQALPYREHSSGIAAYIDASLQRRIARRVALAGAVAGAVLVTGGFIATTLLLNGELKNSQDANVTLTDDNTTLKNTVEELIQPSDTTQAKAEVAKAGEPPGVEGYIWIGGQSQALLARYPDGERVTPGGVVKDGVYRARANIALRQGYPDENYNSAPRTGVVGDGALLKALDAPVAIARPSGPQYWLHVRQAITVYIQYRGRPEQAAALRRRLLALGYDAPEPENRSDDRIPVAQVRYFRDEETPFATRLRADLAGALGGEGASANPSCRLLADLQPDRTHVLEVWVDFTARTATSTAQSCG
;
A
#
# COMPACT_ATOMS: atom_id res chain seq x y z
N MET A 1 -26.18 17.56 32.93
CA MET A 1 -25.53 16.73 31.89
C MET A 1 -24.44 17.47 31.11
N ALA A 2 -24.62 18.71 30.63
CA ALA A 2 -23.58 19.44 29.88
C ALA A 2 -22.24 19.68 30.64
N SER A 3 -22.27 19.79 31.97
CA SER A 3 -21.05 19.98 32.78
C SER A 3 -20.22 18.69 32.97
N ALA A 4 -20.85 17.51 32.94
CA ALA A 4 -20.13 16.24 33.02
C ALA A 4 -19.42 15.93 31.70
N LEU A 5 -20.04 16.30 30.57
CA LEU A 5 -19.46 16.14 29.23
C LEU A 5 -18.22 17.03 28.99
N ARG A 6 -18.17 18.23 29.57
CA ARG A 6 -16.97 19.10 29.48
C ARG A 6 -15.79 18.54 30.27
N TYR A 7 -16.04 17.88 31.41
CA TYR A 7 -14.98 17.33 32.26
C TYR A 7 -14.30 16.10 31.61
N SER A 8 -15.01 15.34 30.79
CA SER A 8 -14.44 14.20 30.04
C SER A 8 -13.68 14.60 28.78
N ALA A 9 -13.87 15.82 28.26
CA ALA A 9 -13.24 16.26 27.01
C ALA A 9 -11.74 16.64 27.20
N THR A 10 -11.33 17.02 28.41
CA THR A 10 -9.95 17.41 28.72
C THR A 10 -9.09 16.26 29.23
N LEU A 11 -9.71 15.10 29.51
CA LEU A 11 -9.06 14.00 30.20
C LEU A 11 -8.31 13.12 29.19
N SER A 12 -7.07 13.50 28.89
CA SER A 12 -6.20 12.83 27.92
C SER A 12 -4.80 12.56 28.49
N LEU A 13 -4.06 11.61 27.91
CA LEU A 13 -2.70 11.32 28.36
C LEU A 13 -1.75 12.52 28.18
N PRO A 14 -1.76 13.26 27.05
CA PRO A 14 -0.96 14.47 26.93
C PRO A 14 -1.27 15.50 28.01
N ALA A 15 -2.55 15.73 28.34
CA ALA A 15 -2.94 16.67 29.40
C ALA A 15 -2.45 16.22 30.78
N VAL A 16 -2.56 14.93 31.11
CA VAL A 16 -2.01 14.36 32.36
C VAL A 16 -0.49 14.51 32.44
N ARG A 17 0.22 14.31 31.32
CA ARG A 17 1.68 14.50 31.27
C ARG A 17 2.07 15.96 31.43
N ALA A 18 1.36 16.88 30.78
CA ALA A 18 1.60 18.31 30.93
C ALA A 18 1.43 18.76 32.39
N GLU A 19 0.36 18.33 33.04
CA GLU A 19 0.10 18.62 34.46
C GLU A 19 1.14 17.96 35.38
N HIS A 20 1.56 16.73 35.09
CA HIS A 20 2.66 16.07 35.80
C HIS A 20 3.96 16.87 35.73
N LEU A 21 4.37 17.32 34.55
CA LEU A 21 5.58 18.13 34.38
C LEU A 21 5.47 19.48 35.09
N ARG A 22 4.32 20.14 34.99
CA ARG A 22 4.07 21.41 35.68
C ARG A 22 4.15 21.25 37.20
N LEU A 23 3.58 20.18 37.73
CA LEU A 23 3.62 19.88 39.16
C LEU A 23 5.03 19.53 39.63
N LEU A 24 5.82 18.79 38.84
CA LEU A 24 7.23 18.53 39.11
C LEU A 24 8.05 19.82 39.20
N GLN A 25 7.89 20.72 38.24
CA GLN A 25 8.66 21.96 38.16
C GLN A 25 8.39 22.91 39.34
N GLY A 26 7.15 22.97 39.82
CA GLY A 26 6.78 23.81 40.95
C GLY A 26 6.85 23.11 42.32
N TRP A 27 7.23 21.82 42.38
CA TRP A 27 7.05 21.02 43.59
C TRP A 27 7.79 21.59 44.80
N SER A 28 9.05 22.01 44.63
CA SER A 28 9.89 22.56 45.71
C SER A 28 9.31 23.82 46.36
N ASP A 29 8.56 24.60 45.60
CA ASP A 29 8.11 25.94 45.99
C ASP A 29 6.72 25.93 46.63
N MET A 30 6.02 24.78 46.58
CA MET A 30 4.71 24.59 47.17
C MET A 30 4.79 24.20 48.65
N GLY A 31 3.85 24.70 49.46
CA GLY A 31 3.62 24.17 50.81
C GLY A 31 2.99 22.77 50.78
N ASP A 32 3.14 22.01 51.86
CA ASP A 32 2.76 20.59 51.90
C ASP A 32 1.25 20.34 51.65
N ASP A 33 0.36 21.24 52.11
CA ASP A 33 -1.07 21.16 51.82
C ASP A 33 -1.38 21.32 50.33
N GLU A 34 -0.66 22.20 49.66
CA GLU A 34 -0.82 22.42 48.23
C GLU A 34 -0.28 21.24 47.42
N ARG A 35 0.92 20.74 47.78
CA ARG A 35 1.52 19.53 47.23
C ARG A 35 0.55 18.36 47.31
N ARG A 36 0.00 18.12 48.50
CA ARG A 36 -1.02 17.10 48.77
C ARG A 36 -2.20 17.21 47.83
N ARG A 37 -2.85 18.38 47.82
CA ARG A 37 -4.08 18.59 47.04
C ARG A 37 -3.84 18.37 45.55
N LYS A 38 -2.76 18.94 44.99
CA LYS A 38 -2.45 18.84 43.56
C LYS A 38 -2.03 17.43 43.15
N ALA A 39 -1.14 16.78 43.91
CA ALA A 39 -0.72 15.41 43.62
C ALA A 39 -1.90 14.42 43.73
N THR A 40 -2.74 14.54 44.76
CA THR A 40 -3.95 13.71 44.88
C THR A 40 -4.90 13.92 43.70
N ALA A 41 -5.19 15.17 43.31
CA ALA A 41 -6.04 15.46 42.16
C ALA A 41 -5.50 14.87 40.86
N LEU A 42 -4.18 14.99 40.62
CA LEU A 42 -3.54 14.42 39.44
C LEU A 42 -3.57 12.88 39.43
N ARG A 43 -3.35 12.23 40.58
CA ARG A 43 -3.44 10.77 40.71
C ARG A 43 -4.84 10.24 40.36
N HIS A 44 -5.89 10.88 40.89
CA HIS A 44 -7.26 10.51 40.55
C HIS A 44 -7.56 10.74 39.07
N THR A 45 -7.12 11.88 38.52
CA THR A 45 -7.29 12.19 37.09
C THR A 45 -6.60 11.14 36.20
N ALA A 46 -5.36 10.76 36.53
CA ALA A 46 -4.62 9.73 35.80
C ALA A 46 -5.24 8.34 35.96
N SER A 47 -5.74 7.98 37.15
CA SER A 47 -6.48 6.74 37.39
C SER A 47 -7.75 6.67 36.54
N ASP A 48 -8.57 7.73 36.54
CA ASP A 48 -9.79 7.82 35.74
C ASP A 48 -9.52 7.81 34.23
N LEU A 49 -8.38 8.35 33.80
CA LEU A 49 -7.94 8.31 32.41
C LEU A 49 -7.82 6.87 31.89
N GLY A 50 -7.60 5.89 32.78
CA GLY A 50 -7.63 4.47 32.43
C GLY A 50 -8.86 4.03 31.63
N LYS A 51 -10.02 4.68 31.79
CA LYS A 51 -11.24 4.39 30.99
C LYS A 51 -11.04 4.67 29.50
N TRP A 52 -10.18 5.63 29.16
CA TRP A 52 -9.97 6.15 27.82
C TRP A 52 -8.66 5.69 27.17
N LEU A 53 -7.94 4.74 27.79
CA LEU A 53 -6.68 4.21 27.30
C LEU A 53 -6.81 2.72 26.99
N GLN A 54 -6.76 2.37 25.71
CA GLN A 54 -6.75 0.98 25.23
C GLN A 54 -5.34 0.46 24.93
N ASP A 55 -4.41 1.36 24.58
CA ASP A 55 -3.03 0.96 24.30
C ASP A 55 -2.28 0.61 25.60
N PRO A 56 -1.64 -0.57 25.70
CA PRO A 56 -0.93 -0.98 26.90
C PRO A 56 0.21 -0.04 27.32
N ALA A 57 0.93 0.57 26.38
CA ALA A 57 2.04 1.47 26.70
C ALA A 57 1.54 2.83 27.21
N GLU A 58 0.44 3.34 26.66
CA GLU A 58 -0.23 4.54 27.19
C GLU A 58 -0.75 4.29 28.62
N ARG A 59 -1.34 3.11 28.88
CA ARG A 59 -1.78 2.72 30.22
C ARG A 59 -0.61 2.62 31.20
N ASP A 60 0.49 1.99 30.81
CA ASP A 60 1.68 1.91 31.64
C ASP A 60 2.22 3.30 31.99
N THR A 61 2.27 4.20 31.01
CA THR A 61 2.67 5.60 31.21
C THR A 61 1.77 6.32 32.22
N ALA A 62 0.44 6.17 32.11
CA ALA A 62 -0.50 6.78 33.05
C ALA A 62 -0.40 6.18 34.45
N GLN A 63 -0.20 4.86 34.57
CA GLN A 63 0.02 4.20 35.86
C GLN A 63 1.33 4.70 36.50
N GLY A 64 2.40 4.89 35.72
CA GLY A 64 3.64 5.48 36.20
C GLY A 64 3.47 6.88 36.82
N VAL A 65 2.57 7.71 36.28
CA VAL A 65 2.22 9.02 36.89
C VAL A 65 1.51 8.82 38.23
N VAL A 66 0.58 7.86 38.33
CA VAL A 66 -0.11 7.53 39.59
C VAL A 66 0.89 7.06 40.65
N ASP A 67 1.79 6.14 40.29
CA ASP A 67 2.76 5.53 41.19
C ASP A 67 3.81 6.54 41.68
N TYR A 68 4.29 7.41 40.77
CA TYR A 68 5.21 8.49 41.11
C TYR A 68 4.64 9.39 42.21
N TRP A 69 3.43 9.91 42.00
CA TRP A 69 2.81 10.83 42.95
C TRP A 69 2.35 10.14 44.23
N THR A 70 2.07 8.83 44.20
CA THR A 70 1.85 8.05 45.41
C THR A 70 3.10 8.03 46.29
N SER A 71 4.27 7.80 45.66
CA SER A 71 5.56 7.79 46.35
C SER A 71 5.94 9.19 46.86
N ALA A 72 5.71 10.24 46.07
CA ALA A 72 5.98 11.62 46.46
C ALA A 72 5.13 12.07 47.67
N LEU A 73 3.85 11.70 47.70
CA LEU A 73 2.96 11.97 48.83
C LEU A 73 3.37 11.22 50.10
N ALA A 74 3.79 9.95 49.98
CA ALA A 74 4.28 9.16 51.11
C ALA A 74 5.57 9.73 51.73
N GLY A 75 6.28 10.60 51.01
CA GLY A 75 7.48 11.30 51.50
C GLY A 75 7.21 12.62 52.23
N LEU A 76 5.95 13.08 52.30
CA LEU A 76 5.60 14.30 53.05
C LEU A 76 5.64 14.04 54.57
N PRO A 77 6.05 15.02 55.39
CA PRO A 77 6.05 14.86 56.85
C PRO A 77 4.66 14.56 57.40
N ASP A 78 4.60 13.70 58.42
CA ASP A 78 3.38 13.35 59.17
C ASP A 78 2.24 12.73 58.34
N GLU A 79 2.56 12.22 57.15
CA GLU A 79 1.57 11.64 56.26
C GLU A 79 1.49 10.11 56.29
N PRO A 80 0.28 9.53 56.46
CA PRO A 80 0.09 8.12 56.21
C PRO A 80 0.36 7.80 54.74
N PHE A 81 0.77 6.56 54.50
CA PHE A 81 0.95 6.07 53.14
C PHE A 81 -0.36 6.21 52.34
N PRO A 82 -0.37 6.87 51.17
CA PRO A 82 -1.60 7.08 50.41
C PRO A 82 -2.16 5.78 49.83
N ASP A 83 -3.48 5.74 49.58
CA ASP A 83 -4.12 4.61 48.91
C ASP A 83 -3.47 4.26 47.57
N LEU A 84 -3.18 2.99 47.31
CA LEU A 84 -2.62 2.53 46.03
C LEU A 84 -3.71 2.53 44.95
N LEU A 85 -3.75 3.58 44.13
CA LEU A 85 -4.67 3.68 43.01
C LEU A 85 -4.18 2.86 41.82
N ARG A 86 -5.11 2.17 41.16
CA ARG A 86 -4.90 1.54 39.85
C ARG A 86 -5.62 2.35 38.79
N LEU A 87 -5.16 2.26 37.55
CA LEU A 87 -5.96 2.74 36.42
C LEU A 87 -7.33 2.05 36.40
N ALA A 88 -8.38 2.84 36.14
CA ALA A 88 -9.68 2.31 35.82
C ALA A 88 -9.60 1.34 34.63
N ALA A 89 -10.46 0.33 34.63
CA ALA A 89 -10.59 -0.58 33.50
C ALA A 89 -10.92 0.23 32.24
N ALA A 90 -10.35 -0.18 31.09
CA ALA A 90 -10.67 0.44 29.82
C ALA A 90 -12.18 0.30 29.55
N ASP A 91 -12.81 1.40 29.19
CA ASP A 91 -14.21 1.42 28.81
C ASP A 91 -14.31 0.99 27.33
N PRO A 92 -15.02 -0.11 27.02
CA PRO A 92 -15.19 -0.55 25.63
C PRO A 92 -15.93 0.47 24.76
N GLU A 93 -16.74 1.36 25.35
CA GLU A 93 -17.51 2.38 24.64
C GLU A 93 -16.72 3.67 24.37
N ALA A 94 -15.55 3.84 25.02
CA ALA A 94 -14.73 5.05 24.89
C ALA A 94 -14.31 5.33 23.43
N GLY A 95 -14.02 4.28 22.66
CA GLY A 95 -13.67 4.40 21.24
C GLY A 95 -14.77 5.04 20.41
N ALA A 96 -15.99 4.51 20.52
CA ALA A 96 -17.17 5.04 19.83
C ALA A 96 -17.50 6.48 20.28
N ALA A 97 -17.34 6.79 21.57
CA ALA A 97 -17.56 8.14 22.09
C ALA A 97 -16.52 9.17 21.58
N VAL A 98 -15.26 8.77 21.43
CA VAL A 98 -14.21 9.61 20.81
C VAL A 98 -14.49 9.83 19.33
N GLU A 99 -14.83 8.76 18.59
CA GLU A 99 -15.19 8.85 17.17
C GLU A 99 -16.40 9.78 16.95
N ALA A 100 -17.49 9.58 17.70
CA ALA A 100 -18.71 10.36 17.55
C ALA A 100 -18.46 11.87 17.73
N ARG A 101 -17.59 12.26 18.67
CA ARG A 101 -17.17 13.65 18.87
C ARG A 101 -16.43 14.19 17.64
N ALA A 102 -15.43 13.46 17.15
CA ALA A 102 -14.64 13.88 15.99
C ALA A 102 -15.48 13.97 14.72
N ARG A 103 -16.33 12.97 14.48
CA ARG A 103 -17.26 12.91 13.36
C ARG A 103 -18.27 14.07 13.39
N THR A 104 -18.86 14.35 14.55
CA THR A 104 -19.81 15.48 14.69
C THR A 104 -19.16 16.82 14.31
N VAL A 105 -17.91 17.05 14.72
CA VAL A 105 -17.18 18.26 14.32
C VAL A 105 -16.93 18.26 12.82
N TYR A 106 -16.41 17.15 12.27
CA TYR A 106 -16.04 17.04 10.87
C TYR A 106 -17.23 17.19 9.90
N ASP A 107 -18.35 16.55 10.20
CA ASP A 107 -19.58 16.61 9.40
C ASP A 107 -20.21 18.02 9.40
N GLY A 108 -19.89 18.83 10.42
CA GLY A 108 -20.30 20.23 10.51
C GLY A 108 -19.35 21.23 9.83
N LEU A 109 -18.28 20.76 9.19
CA LEU A 109 -17.34 21.59 8.43
C LEU A 109 -17.79 21.75 6.97
N THR A 110 -17.47 22.90 6.38
CA THR A 110 -17.56 23.12 4.92
C THR A 110 -16.52 22.25 4.17
N PRO A 111 -16.66 22.02 2.86
CA PRO A 111 -15.69 21.22 2.11
C PRO A 111 -14.24 21.71 2.21
N ASP A 112 -14.01 23.02 2.20
CA ASP A 112 -12.67 23.60 2.35
C ASP A 112 -12.11 23.39 3.77
N GLU A 113 -12.96 23.59 4.80
CA GLU A 113 -12.60 23.28 6.19
C GLU A 113 -12.35 21.79 6.41
N GLN A 114 -13.07 20.90 5.71
CA GLN A 114 -12.85 19.45 5.76
C GLN A 114 -11.48 19.06 5.18
N ASP A 115 -11.04 19.71 4.09
CA ASP A 115 -9.69 19.53 3.56
C ASP A 115 -8.62 20.06 4.53
N GLN A 116 -8.86 21.22 5.15
CA GLN A 116 -7.98 21.75 6.21
C GLN A 116 -7.92 20.83 7.44
N ALA A 117 -9.06 20.23 7.83
CA ALA A 117 -9.10 19.24 8.90
C ALA A 117 -8.27 18.01 8.54
N ARG A 118 -8.43 17.46 7.33
CA ARG A 118 -7.61 16.36 6.83
C ARG A 118 -6.12 16.69 6.92
N LYS A 119 -5.70 17.86 6.41
CA LYS A 119 -4.30 18.33 6.48
C LYS A 119 -3.80 18.44 7.92
N LEU A 120 -4.60 19.02 8.81
CA LEU A 120 -4.27 19.16 10.24
C LEU A 120 -4.06 17.79 10.89
N PHE A 121 -5.01 16.86 10.73
CA PHE A 121 -4.90 15.51 11.31
C PHE A 121 -3.72 14.73 10.74
N LEU A 122 -3.45 14.82 9.43
CA LEU A 122 -2.28 14.18 8.82
C LEU A 122 -0.97 14.74 9.39
N ARG A 123 -0.89 16.03 9.73
CA ARG A 123 0.28 16.60 10.41
C ARG A 123 0.39 16.09 11.84
N LEU A 124 -0.72 16.07 12.58
CA LEU A 124 -0.77 15.60 13.97
C LEU A 124 -0.45 14.11 14.12
N LEU A 125 -0.79 13.28 13.13
CA LEU A 125 -0.40 11.87 13.08
C LEU A 125 1.13 11.70 12.93
N GLY A 126 1.81 12.66 12.31
CA GLY A 126 3.27 12.71 12.20
C GLY A 126 3.97 13.15 13.49
N GLY A 127 3.26 13.81 14.40
CA GLY A 127 3.81 14.28 15.67
C GLY A 127 3.14 15.59 16.13
N PRO A 128 3.61 16.16 17.26
CA PRO A 128 3.12 17.45 17.74
C PRO A 128 3.28 18.56 16.70
N VAL A 129 2.27 19.43 16.58
CA VAL A 129 2.24 20.51 15.58
C VAL A 129 2.22 21.87 16.27
N ARG A 130 3.30 22.65 16.12
CA ARG A 130 3.29 24.08 16.43
C ARG A 130 2.66 24.84 15.28
N LEU A 131 1.70 25.70 15.58
CA LEU A 131 0.96 26.48 14.58
C LEU A 131 1.48 27.91 14.44
N ASP A 132 2.65 28.22 15.00
CA ASP A 132 3.27 29.53 14.81
C ASP A 132 3.53 29.86 13.33
N ASP A 133 3.73 28.82 12.51
CA ASP A 133 3.90 28.92 11.06
C ASP A 133 2.57 29.07 10.29
N ALA A 134 1.43 28.84 10.94
CA ALA A 134 0.09 28.89 10.32
C ALA A 134 -0.60 30.25 10.48
N ARG A 135 0.11 31.27 10.99
CA ARG A 135 -0.40 32.64 11.10
C ARG A 135 -0.77 33.16 9.71
N GLY A 136 -2.05 33.07 9.35
CA GLY A 136 -2.57 33.57 8.08
C GLY A 136 -3.69 32.75 7.46
N ASP A 137 -3.94 31.51 7.90
CA ASP A 137 -5.06 30.70 7.40
C ASP A 137 -6.24 30.73 8.41
N PRO A 138 -7.25 31.59 8.20
CA PRO A 138 -8.37 31.72 9.12
C PRO A 138 -9.25 30.45 9.20
N ASP A 139 -9.24 29.61 8.17
CA ASP A 139 -10.05 28.40 8.10
C ASP A 139 -9.39 27.27 8.90
N LEU A 140 -8.07 27.10 8.77
CA LEU A 140 -7.32 26.17 9.61
C LEU A 140 -7.46 26.51 11.10
N ASP A 141 -7.39 27.79 11.46
CA ASP A 141 -7.55 28.26 12.84
C ASP A 141 -8.96 27.99 13.40
N ARG A 142 -9.98 28.09 12.55
CA ARG A 142 -11.38 27.80 12.89
C ARG A 142 -11.59 26.29 13.06
N VAL A 143 -11.08 25.48 12.13
CA VAL A 143 -11.09 24.01 12.21
C VAL A 143 -10.41 23.54 13.48
N ARG A 144 -9.19 24.04 13.76
CA ARG A 144 -8.45 23.74 14.99
C ARG A 144 -9.33 24.00 16.21
N ARG A 145 -9.87 25.22 16.35
CA ARG A 145 -10.68 25.60 17.52
C ARG A 145 -11.86 24.66 17.71
N ARG A 146 -12.59 24.31 16.64
CA ARG A 146 -13.72 23.37 16.74
C ARG A 146 -13.30 21.98 17.25
N PHE A 147 -12.17 21.45 16.80
CA PHE A 147 -11.66 20.16 17.31
C PHE A 147 -11.08 20.25 18.72
N GLN A 148 -10.50 21.39 19.10
CA GLN A 148 -10.05 21.65 20.48
C GLN A 148 -11.25 21.77 21.44
N ASP A 149 -12.29 22.52 21.06
CA ASP A 149 -13.52 22.69 21.83
C ASP A 149 -14.25 21.35 22.06
N ALA A 150 -14.11 20.42 21.11
CA ALA A 150 -14.63 19.06 21.23
C ALA A 150 -13.72 18.08 22.01
N GLY A 151 -12.51 18.51 22.41
CA GLY A 151 -11.52 17.67 23.10
C GLY A 151 -10.88 16.58 22.23
N VAL A 152 -10.91 16.73 20.91
CA VAL A 152 -10.28 15.77 19.98
C VAL A 152 -8.79 16.09 19.80
N ILE A 153 -8.45 17.38 19.83
CA ILE A 153 -7.08 17.91 19.79
C ILE A 153 -6.83 18.68 21.09
N VAL A 154 -5.65 18.52 21.67
CA VAL A 154 -5.24 19.21 22.91
C VAL A 154 -3.83 19.78 22.74
N GLU A 155 -3.43 20.66 23.64
CA GLU A 155 -2.04 21.09 23.76
C GLU A 155 -1.21 19.94 24.36
N GLY A 156 -0.06 19.68 23.74
CA GLY A 156 0.94 18.73 24.19
C GLY A 156 1.74 19.27 25.37
N PRO A 157 2.45 18.39 26.10
CA PRO A 157 3.29 18.79 27.22
C PRO A 157 4.45 19.70 26.76
N GLY A 158 4.88 20.62 27.62
CA GLY A 158 6.17 21.31 27.46
C GLY A 158 6.33 22.15 26.18
N ASP A 159 5.28 22.84 25.73
CA ASP A 159 5.29 23.66 24.50
C ASP A 159 5.56 22.84 23.22
N GLU A 160 5.25 21.54 23.21
CA GLU A 160 5.38 20.69 22.03
C GLU A 160 4.39 21.07 20.89
N GLY A 161 3.38 21.89 21.19
CA GLY A 161 2.33 22.28 20.25
C GLY A 161 1.09 21.40 20.41
N LEU A 162 0.31 21.21 19.35
CA LEU A 162 -0.94 20.45 19.39
C LEU A 162 -0.73 18.96 19.16
N VAL A 163 -1.55 18.13 19.80
CA VAL A 163 -1.57 16.67 19.66
C VAL A 163 -3.01 16.13 19.63
N ILE A 164 -3.20 14.91 19.12
CA ILE A 164 -4.49 14.20 19.20
C ILE A 164 -4.67 13.65 20.62
N ALA A 165 -5.76 14.01 21.29
CA ALA A 165 -6.00 13.69 22.70
C ALA A 165 -6.04 12.18 22.99
N HIS A 166 -6.71 11.42 22.12
CA HIS A 166 -6.90 9.97 22.24
C HIS A 166 -6.47 9.27 20.95
N ARG A 167 -5.20 9.43 20.57
CA ARG A 167 -4.67 8.98 19.28
C ARG A 167 -5.02 7.53 18.96
N ALA A 168 -4.74 6.59 19.87
CA ALA A 168 -4.98 5.17 19.65
C ALA A 168 -6.47 4.85 19.42
N LEU A 169 -7.36 5.41 20.25
CA LEU A 169 -8.80 5.24 20.10
C LEU A 169 -9.32 5.82 18.80
N LEU A 170 -8.87 7.03 18.45
CA LEU A 170 -9.36 7.73 17.27
C LEU A 170 -8.91 7.01 15.98
N ILE A 171 -7.67 6.52 15.90
CA ILE A 171 -7.20 5.73 14.74
C ILE A 171 -7.98 4.41 14.63
N ALA A 172 -8.22 3.73 15.74
CA ALA A 172 -8.90 2.43 15.73
C ALA A 172 -10.40 2.54 15.40
N ASN A 173 -11.06 3.65 15.72
CA ASN A 173 -12.51 3.79 15.64
C ASN A 173 -13.00 4.80 14.59
N TRP A 174 -12.13 5.65 14.00
CA TRP A 174 -12.55 6.61 12.97
C TRP A 174 -12.02 6.17 11.59
N PRO A 175 -12.81 5.43 10.78
CA PRO A 175 -12.36 4.87 9.50
C PRO A 175 -11.82 5.91 8.52
N GLN A 176 -12.32 7.14 8.62
CA GLN A 176 -11.89 8.23 7.77
C GLN A 176 -10.45 8.66 8.07
N LEU A 177 -10.07 8.72 9.36
CA LEU A 177 -8.69 9.00 9.77
C LEU A 177 -7.74 7.86 9.39
N ASP A 178 -8.18 6.60 9.50
CA ASP A 178 -7.43 5.42 9.01
C ASP A 178 -7.21 5.51 7.49
N GLY A 179 -8.27 5.85 6.74
CA GLY A 179 -8.18 6.09 5.30
C GLY A 179 -7.16 7.18 4.95
N TRP A 180 -7.21 8.32 5.63
CA TRP A 180 -6.23 9.39 5.41
C TRP A 180 -4.80 8.96 5.73
N SER A 181 -4.59 8.24 6.82
CA SER A 181 -3.29 7.70 7.21
C SER A 181 -2.74 6.75 6.16
N ALA A 182 -3.58 5.84 5.65
CA ALA A 182 -3.21 4.91 4.59
C ALA A 182 -2.87 5.64 3.28
N ASP A 183 -3.68 6.63 2.88
CA ASP A 183 -3.43 7.45 1.69
C ASP A 183 -2.10 8.21 1.82
N ARG A 184 -1.83 8.80 2.99
CA ARG A 184 -0.56 9.49 3.27
C ARG A 184 0.63 8.52 3.16
N ALA A 185 0.51 7.32 3.71
CA ALA A 185 1.58 6.32 3.63
C ALA A 185 1.86 5.88 2.18
N LEU A 186 0.82 5.76 1.35
CA LEU A 186 0.94 5.50 -0.08
C LEU A 186 1.61 6.67 -0.81
N ASP A 187 1.22 7.90 -0.50
CA ASP A 187 1.81 9.11 -1.07
C ASP A 187 3.30 9.23 -0.70
N GLU A 188 3.66 9.02 0.57
CA GLU A 188 5.06 9.02 1.03
C GLU A 188 5.88 7.91 0.37
N ALA A 189 5.32 6.71 0.24
CA ALA A 189 5.97 5.61 -0.48
C ALA A 189 6.19 5.94 -1.96
N MET A 190 5.24 6.63 -2.59
CA MET A 190 5.36 7.11 -3.97
C MET A 190 6.46 8.17 -4.09
N VAL A 191 6.49 9.16 -3.19
CA VAL A 191 7.54 10.19 -3.14
C VAL A 191 8.91 9.52 -3.02
N LEU A 192 9.10 8.63 -2.04
CA LEU A 192 10.37 7.92 -1.85
C LEU A 192 10.77 7.12 -3.08
N LYS A 193 9.81 6.45 -3.74
CA LYS A 193 10.04 5.72 -4.98
C LYS A 193 10.50 6.65 -6.10
N LEU A 194 9.82 7.77 -6.30
CA LEU A 194 10.15 8.77 -7.33
C LEU A 194 11.51 9.43 -7.07
N GLU A 195 11.86 9.72 -5.82
CA GLU A 195 13.18 10.22 -5.45
C GLU A 195 14.28 9.22 -5.81
N LYS A 196 14.12 7.95 -5.40
CA LYS A 196 15.08 6.89 -5.73
C LYS A 196 15.22 6.72 -7.24
N SER A 197 14.11 6.64 -7.96
CA SER A 197 14.13 6.55 -9.43
C SER A 197 14.77 7.78 -10.08
N GLY A 198 14.52 8.98 -9.57
CA GLY A 198 15.13 10.21 -10.04
C GLY A 198 16.65 10.24 -9.82
N VAL A 199 17.13 9.77 -8.66
CA VAL A 199 18.56 9.62 -8.35
C VAL A 199 19.22 8.62 -9.30
N LEU A 200 18.62 7.44 -9.50
CA LEU A 200 19.12 6.41 -10.42
C LEU A 200 19.18 6.92 -11.86
N TRP A 201 18.09 7.53 -12.33
CA TRP A 201 18.04 8.12 -13.67
C TRP A 201 19.10 9.21 -13.84
N ARG A 202 19.28 10.10 -12.87
CA ARG A 202 20.30 11.15 -12.94
C ARG A 202 21.71 10.57 -13.02
N ARG A 203 21.97 9.49 -12.28
CA ARG A 203 23.28 8.81 -12.23
C ARG A 203 23.60 8.06 -13.53
N TYR A 204 22.63 7.31 -14.07
CA TYR A 204 22.88 6.42 -15.20
C TYR A 204 22.42 6.96 -16.56
N ARG A 205 21.60 8.03 -16.56
CA ARG A 205 21.05 8.69 -17.75
C ARG A 205 20.38 7.73 -18.75
N ARG A 206 19.86 6.59 -18.28
CA ARG A 206 19.19 5.60 -19.13
C ARG A 206 17.79 6.08 -19.47
N VAL A 207 17.46 6.00 -20.76
CA VAL A 207 16.16 6.43 -21.30
C VAL A 207 15.04 5.44 -20.91
N ASP A 208 15.40 4.21 -20.57
CA ASP A 208 14.45 3.18 -20.13
C ASP A 208 14.03 3.32 -18.68
N ASP A 209 14.80 4.08 -17.89
CA ASP A 209 14.45 4.41 -16.51
C ASP A 209 13.39 5.52 -16.42
N LEU A 210 13.02 6.16 -17.54
CA LEU A 210 12.01 7.23 -17.56
C LEU A 210 10.58 6.68 -17.48
N LEU A 211 9.72 7.39 -16.74
CA LEU A 211 8.33 7.03 -16.54
C LEU A 211 7.54 7.05 -17.85
N ARG A 212 6.60 6.10 -18.01
CA ARG A 212 5.76 5.97 -19.22
C ARG A 212 4.30 5.69 -18.84
N GLY A 213 3.38 6.03 -19.74
CA GLY A 213 1.95 5.68 -19.64
C GLY A 213 1.32 6.06 -18.30
N ARG A 214 0.70 5.08 -17.63
CA ARG A 214 0.03 5.26 -16.34
C ARG A 214 1.00 5.70 -15.23
N ALA A 215 2.23 5.17 -15.20
CA ALA A 215 3.22 5.53 -14.18
C ALA A 215 3.61 7.02 -14.26
N LEU A 216 3.76 7.57 -15.48
CA LEU A 216 4.00 9.00 -15.64
C LEU A 216 2.80 9.83 -15.18
N SER A 217 1.59 9.40 -15.52
CA SER A 217 0.36 10.12 -15.13
C SER A 217 0.15 10.13 -13.62
N GLN A 218 0.45 9.01 -12.94
CA GLN A 218 0.41 8.89 -11.48
C GLN A 218 1.50 9.71 -10.78
N ALA A 219 2.64 9.96 -11.43
CA ALA A 219 3.72 10.74 -10.85
C ALA A 219 3.49 12.26 -10.95
N LEU A 220 2.67 12.74 -11.89
CA LEU A 220 2.46 14.18 -12.14
C LEU A 220 2.08 15.00 -10.89
N PRO A 221 1.16 14.54 -10.00
CA PRO A 221 0.82 15.29 -8.79
C PRO A 221 2.01 15.53 -7.85
N TYR A 222 3.06 14.70 -7.96
CA TYR A 222 4.24 14.77 -7.11
C TYR A 222 5.36 15.64 -7.69
N ARG A 223 5.16 16.25 -8.87
CA ARG A 223 6.18 17.06 -9.56
C ARG A 223 6.75 18.16 -8.69
N GLU A 224 5.94 18.78 -7.84
CA GLU A 224 6.34 19.91 -7.00
C GLU A 224 6.97 19.50 -5.67
N HIS A 225 7.03 18.21 -5.33
CA HIS A 225 7.55 17.76 -4.03
C HIS A 225 9.05 18.01 -3.86
N SER A 226 9.85 17.79 -4.90
CA SER A 226 11.28 18.08 -4.87
C SER A 226 11.83 18.38 -6.26
N SER A 227 12.90 19.17 -6.34
CA SER A 227 13.57 19.47 -7.63
C SER A 227 14.09 18.21 -8.33
N GLY A 228 14.42 17.16 -7.56
CA GLY A 228 14.83 15.87 -8.09
C GLY A 228 13.70 15.11 -8.75
N ILE A 229 12.53 15.06 -8.10
CA ILE A 229 11.31 14.47 -8.69
C ILE A 229 10.87 15.28 -9.91
N ALA A 230 10.86 16.61 -9.82
CA ALA A 230 10.50 17.50 -10.92
C ALA A 230 11.32 17.23 -12.18
N ALA A 231 12.65 17.20 -12.06
CA ALA A 231 13.56 16.95 -13.19
C ALA A 231 13.34 15.56 -13.81
N TYR A 232 13.06 14.54 -13.00
CA TYR A 232 12.82 13.18 -13.46
C TYR A 232 11.48 13.05 -14.22
N ILE A 233 10.42 13.68 -13.71
CA ILE A 233 9.11 13.75 -14.38
C ILE A 233 9.20 14.56 -15.67
N ASP A 234 9.89 15.70 -15.66
CA ASP A 234 10.05 16.55 -16.83
C ASP A 234 10.82 15.85 -17.95
N ALA A 235 11.90 15.14 -17.62
CA ALA A 235 12.61 14.29 -18.59
C ALA A 235 11.71 13.20 -19.18
N SER A 236 10.84 12.62 -18.35
CA SER A 236 9.87 11.60 -18.79
C SER A 236 8.82 12.21 -19.74
N LEU A 237 8.33 13.42 -19.45
CA LEU A 237 7.42 14.17 -20.32
C LEU A 237 8.07 14.56 -21.65
N GLN A 238 9.29 15.11 -21.62
CA GLN A 238 10.04 15.46 -22.82
C GLN A 238 10.25 14.25 -23.72
N ARG A 239 10.55 13.07 -23.15
CA ARG A 239 10.69 11.83 -23.92
C ARG A 239 9.38 11.39 -24.55
N ARG A 240 8.24 11.55 -23.87
CA ARG A 240 6.91 11.27 -24.43
C ARG A 240 6.62 12.17 -25.63
N ILE A 241 6.92 13.47 -25.53
CA ILE A 241 6.75 14.44 -26.62
C ILE A 241 7.66 14.07 -27.80
N ALA A 242 8.95 13.84 -27.55
CA ALA A 242 9.91 13.46 -28.59
C ALA A 242 9.49 12.18 -29.34
N ARG A 243 8.93 11.19 -28.63
CA ARG A 243 8.38 9.98 -29.27
C ARG A 243 7.16 10.26 -30.14
N ARG A 244 6.25 11.13 -29.70
CA ARG A 244 5.08 11.51 -30.49
C ARG A 244 5.49 12.27 -31.76
N VAL A 245 6.43 13.21 -31.64
CA VAL A 245 6.97 13.94 -32.80
C VAL A 245 7.70 13.01 -33.77
N ALA A 246 8.54 12.10 -33.26
CA ALA A 246 9.22 11.11 -34.10
C ALA A 246 8.25 10.18 -34.83
N LEU A 247 7.18 9.74 -34.16
CA LEU A 247 6.15 8.89 -34.75
C LEU A 247 5.34 9.65 -35.81
N ALA A 248 4.95 10.90 -35.55
CA ALA A 248 4.27 11.75 -36.51
C ALA A 248 5.15 12.04 -37.75
N GLY A 249 6.44 12.31 -37.55
CA GLY A 249 7.41 12.48 -38.63
C GLY A 249 7.59 11.21 -39.47
N ALA A 250 7.64 10.03 -38.84
CA ALA A 250 7.72 8.75 -39.55
C ALA A 250 6.45 8.48 -40.39
N VAL A 251 5.27 8.81 -39.86
CA VAL A 251 4.00 8.69 -40.60
C VAL A 251 3.95 9.67 -41.77
N ALA A 252 4.31 10.94 -41.57
CA ALA A 252 4.36 11.94 -42.64
C ALA A 252 5.36 11.54 -43.75
N GLY A 253 6.54 11.03 -43.36
CA GLY A 253 7.52 10.48 -44.31
C GLY A 253 6.99 9.27 -45.07
N ALA A 254 6.30 8.34 -44.40
CA ALA A 254 5.67 7.19 -45.04
C ALA A 254 4.57 7.62 -46.03
N VAL A 255 3.74 8.61 -45.69
CA VAL A 255 2.72 9.16 -46.60
C VAL A 255 3.36 9.83 -47.82
N LEU A 256 4.47 10.56 -47.65
CA LEU A 256 5.19 11.17 -48.78
C LEU A 256 5.85 10.12 -49.69
N VAL A 257 6.40 9.04 -49.13
CA VAL A 257 6.97 7.94 -49.93
C VAL A 257 5.86 7.18 -50.65
N THR A 258 4.75 6.89 -49.98
CA THR A 258 3.62 6.15 -50.58
C THR A 258 2.90 7.01 -51.62
N GLY A 259 2.69 8.30 -51.34
CA GLY A 259 2.16 9.28 -52.30
C GLY A 259 3.10 9.51 -53.48
N GLY A 260 4.41 9.56 -53.25
CA GLY A 260 5.43 9.59 -54.30
C GLY A 260 5.42 8.33 -55.17
N PHE A 261 5.21 7.16 -54.57
CA PHE A 261 5.10 5.88 -55.27
C PHE A 261 3.79 5.76 -56.07
N ILE A 262 2.67 6.27 -55.55
CA ILE A 262 1.39 6.38 -56.27
C ILE A 262 1.52 7.37 -57.44
N ALA A 263 2.19 8.50 -57.26
CA ALA A 263 2.45 9.46 -58.34
C ALA A 263 3.38 8.89 -59.42
N THR A 264 4.42 8.12 -59.05
CA THR A 264 5.30 7.47 -60.04
C THR A 264 4.63 6.30 -60.75
N THR A 265 3.78 5.52 -60.07
CA THR A 265 3.01 4.44 -60.71
C THR A 265 1.90 5.00 -61.62
N LEU A 266 1.28 6.14 -61.29
CA LEU A 266 0.37 6.86 -62.20
C LEU A 266 1.10 7.48 -63.40
N LEU A 267 2.33 7.99 -63.22
CA LEU A 267 3.16 8.51 -64.33
C LEU A 267 3.69 7.41 -65.27
N LEU A 268 3.82 6.17 -64.79
CA LEU A 268 4.33 5.03 -65.58
C LEU A 268 3.22 4.20 -66.27
N ASN A 269 1.96 4.29 -65.82
CA ASN A 269 0.85 3.44 -66.31
C ASN A 269 -0.32 4.14 -67.03
N GLY A 270 -0.16 5.34 -67.58
CA GLY A 270 -0.91 5.69 -68.79
C GLY A 270 -1.43 7.11 -68.95
N GLU A 271 -1.49 7.49 -70.23
CA GLU A 271 -2.47 8.38 -70.86
C GLU A 271 -3.07 9.48 -69.98
N LEU A 272 -2.43 10.65 -70.04
CA LEU A 272 -3.05 11.93 -69.72
C LEU A 272 -4.19 12.22 -70.70
N LYS A 273 -5.41 11.88 -70.30
CA LYS A 273 -6.62 12.56 -70.78
C LYS A 273 -7.49 12.99 -69.61
N ASN A 274 -7.58 14.31 -69.49
CA ASN A 274 -8.61 15.09 -68.80
C ASN A 274 -8.73 14.91 -67.28
N SER A 275 -8.18 15.88 -66.54
CA SER A 275 -8.86 16.49 -65.38
C SER A 275 -8.10 17.75 -64.91
N GLN A 276 -8.21 18.83 -65.69
CA GLN A 276 -8.13 20.17 -65.11
C GLN A 276 -9.49 20.42 -64.47
N ASP A 277 -9.57 20.27 -63.14
CA ASP A 277 -10.49 20.97 -62.24
C ASP A 277 -10.35 20.37 -60.83
N ALA A 278 -9.37 20.87 -60.07
CA ALA A 278 -9.34 20.74 -58.62
C ALA A 278 -8.53 21.90 -58.03
N ASN A 279 -9.19 23.05 -57.89
CA ASN A 279 -8.77 24.10 -56.97
C ASN A 279 -8.83 23.53 -55.54
N VAL A 280 -7.67 23.23 -54.96
CA VAL A 280 -7.56 22.90 -53.53
C VAL A 280 -7.54 24.21 -52.75
N THR A 281 -8.70 24.56 -52.19
CA THR A 281 -8.86 25.62 -51.20
C THR A 281 -8.27 25.12 -49.87
N LEU A 282 -7.14 25.70 -49.45
CA LEU A 282 -6.61 25.58 -48.10
C LEU A 282 -7.54 26.36 -47.16
N THR A 283 -8.48 25.66 -46.51
CA THR A 283 -9.35 26.24 -45.48
C THR A 283 -9.43 25.29 -44.27
N ASP A 284 -9.01 25.82 -43.13
CA ASP A 284 -9.29 25.44 -41.73
C ASP A 284 -9.22 23.96 -41.32
N ASP A 285 -8.00 23.52 -41.05
CA ASP A 285 -7.63 22.19 -40.53
C ASP A 285 -7.71 22.07 -38.99
N ASN A 286 -8.59 22.83 -38.34
CA ASN A 286 -8.73 22.82 -36.87
C ASN A 286 -10.01 22.13 -36.36
N THR A 287 -10.93 21.76 -37.26
CA THR A 287 -12.21 21.12 -36.92
C THR A 287 -12.15 19.60 -37.03
N THR A 288 -11.34 19.07 -37.95
CA THR A 288 -11.19 17.61 -38.18
C THR A 288 -10.46 16.91 -37.02
N LEU A 289 -9.64 17.64 -36.26
CA LEU A 289 -8.95 17.11 -35.08
C LEU A 289 -9.84 17.00 -33.83
N LYS A 290 -10.95 17.76 -33.75
CA LYS A 290 -11.91 17.63 -32.65
C LYS A 290 -12.83 16.43 -32.83
N ASN A 291 -13.28 16.15 -34.06
CA ASN A 291 -14.22 15.06 -34.30
C ASN A 291 -13.57 13.67 -34.19
N THR A 292 -12.28 13.52 -34.52
CA THR A 292 -11.56 12.24 -34.37
C THR A 292 -11.26 11.90 -32.90
N VAL A 293 -11.29 12.87 -31.99
CA VAL A 293 -11.07 12.64 -30.54
C VAL A 293 -12.33 12.15 -29.84
N GLU A 294 -13.52 12.50 -30.36
CA GLU A 294 -14.80 12.08 -29.77
C GLU A 294 -15.26 10.69 -30.26
N GLU A 295 -14.81 10.25 -31.44
CA GLU A 295 -15.12 8.92 -31.98
C GLU A 295 -14.22 7.79 -31.42
N LEU A 296 -13.08 8.13 -30.80
CA LEU A 296 -12.16 7.17 -30.17
C LEU A 296 -12.43 6.93 -28.66
N ILE A 297 -13.48 7.56 -28.11
CA ILE A 297 -13.99 7.33 -26.75
C ILE A 297 -15.37 6.66 -26.85
N GLN A 298 -15.46 5.56 -27.59
CA GLN A 298 -16.52 4.58 -27.35
C GLN A 298 -15.91 3.35 -26.66
N PRO A 299 -16.43 2.92 -25.51
CA PRO A 299 -15.99 1.69 -24.88
C PRO A 299 -16.38 0.51 -25.78
N SER A 300 -15.39 -0.19 -26.33
CA SER A 300 -15.64 -1.45 -27.03
C SER A 300 -16.31 -2.44 -26.09
N ASP A 301 -17.59 -2.72 -26.34
CA ASP A 301 -18.33 -3.86 -25.77
C ASP A 301 -17.64 -5.17 -26.19
N THR A 302 -16.62 -5.54 -25.41
CA THR A 302 -15.97 -6.84 -25.54
C THR A 302 -16.74 -7.79 -24.64
N THR A 303 -17.69 -8.49 -25.23
CA THR A 303 -18.40 -9.62 -24.62
C THR A 303 -17.37 -10.60 -24.04
N GLN A 304 -17.16 -10.56 -22.72
CA GLN A 304 -16.30 -11.51 -22.02
C GLN A 304 -16.97 -12.89 -22.09
N ALA A 305 -16.45 -13.75 -22.96
CA ALA A 305 -16.76 -15.16 -22.94
C ALA A 305 -16.35 -15.69 -21.55
N LYS A 306 -17.37 -16.12 -20.78
CA LYS A 306 -17.21 -16.78 -19.49
C LYS A 306 -16.53 -18.13 -19.73
N ALA A 307 -15.20 -18.13 -19.71
CA ALA A 307 -14.40 -19.34 -19.78
C ALA A 307 -14.72 -20.22 -18.58
N GLU A 308 -15.17 -21.44 -18.86
CA GLU A 308 -15.41 -22.48 -17.88
C GLU A 308 -14.08 -22.81 -17.18
N VAL A 309 -14.01 -22.53 -15.87
CA VAL A 309 -12.81 -22.72 -15.06
C VAL A 309 -12.59 -24.23 -14.90
N ALA A 310 -11.71 -24.80 -15.71
CA ALA A 310 -11.19 -26.14 -15.49
C ALA A 310 -10.74 -26.27 -14.03
N LYS A 311 -11.12 -27.36 -13.35
CA LYS A 311 -10.67 -27.68 -11.98
C LYS A 311 -9.15 -27.51 -11.91
N ALA A 312 -8.71 -26.40 -11.33
CA ALA A 312 -7.30 -26.08 -11.19
C ALA A 312 -6.64 -27.22 -10.42
N GLY A 313 -5.58 -27.79 -11.01
CA GLY A 313 -4.70 -28.71 -10.29
C GLY A 313 -4.24 -28.06 -8.99
N GLU A 314 -3.94 -28.89 -8.00
CA GLU A 314 -3.57 -28.42 -6.68
C GLU A 314 -2.38 -27.42 -6.77
N PRO A 315 -2.54 -26.15 -6.35
CA PRO A 315 -1.58 -25.09 -6.65
C PRO A 315 -0.19 -25.44 -6.09
N PRO A 316 0.89 -25.25 -6.86
CA PRO A 316 2.24 -25.44 -6.36
C PRO A 316 2.54 -24.41 -5.26
N GLY A 317 3.17 -24.85 -4.18
CA GLY A 317 3.46 -23.94 -3.09
C GLY A 317 4.10 -24.59 -1.88
N VAL A 318 4.39 -23.75 -0.90
CA VAL A 318 4.90 -24.15 0.41
C VAL A 318 3.78 -24.08 1.43
N GLU A 319 3.60 -25.16 2.17
CA GLU A 319 2.60 -25.25 3.21
C GLU A 319 3.14 -24.74 4.55
N GLY A 320 2.25 -24.19 5.36
CA GLY A 320 2.55 -23.82 6.72
C GLY A 320 1.42 -23.07 7.38
N TYR A 321 1.70 -22.55 8.56
CA TYR A 321 0.72 -21.92 9.42
C TYR A 321 1.09 -20.46 9.60
N ILE A 322 0.10 -19.58 9.45
CA ILE A 322 0.27 -18.14 9.56
C ILE A 322 -0.71 -17.56 10.59
N TRP A 323 -0.28 -16.50 11.26
CA TRP A 323 -1.16 -15.67 12.06
C TRP A 323 -1.86 -14.66 11.14
N ILE A 324 -3.19 -14.66 11.11
CA ILE A 324 -3.99 -13.80 10.22
C ILE A 324 -4.60 -12.60 10.92
N GLY A 325 -4.32 -12.44 12.22
CA GLY A 325 -4.68 -11.28 13.03
C GLY A 325 -5.64 -11.60 14.20
N GLY A 326 -6.25 -10.54 14.73
CA GLY A 326 -7.27 -10.58 15.79
C GLY A 326 -8.61 -10.04 15.30
N GLN A 327 -9.57 -9.79 16.19
CA GLN A 327 -10.87 -9.24 15.78
C GLN A 327 -10.77 -7.84 15.12
N SER A 328 -9.82 -7.01 15.56
CA SER A 328 -9.60 -5.65 15.05
C SER A 328 -8.58 -5.55 13.92
N GLN A 329 -7.85 -6.63 13.63
CA GLN A 329 -6.75 -6.62 12.66
C GLN A 329 -6.87 -7.78 11.70
N ALA A 330 -7.04 -7.46 10.42
CA ALA A 330 -7.13 -8.44 9.34
C ALA A 330 -5.91 -8.33 8.42
N LEU A 331 -5.12 -9.41 8.34
CA LEU A 331 -3.87 -9.44 7.56
C LEU A 331 -4.05 -10.03 6.16
N LEU A 332 -5.29 -10.41 5.79
CA LEU A 332 -5.62 -10.97 4.50
C LEU A 332 -6.58 -10.06 3.73
N ALA A 333 -6.43 -10.08 2.40
CA ALA A 333 -7.40 -9.56 1.45
C ALA A 333 -7.92 -10.67 0.55
N ARG A 334 -9.21 -10.68 0.22
CA ARG A 334 -9.80 -11.63 -0.73
C ARG A 334 -9.19 -11.40 -2.11
N TYR A 335 -8.81 -12.46 -2.80
CA TYR A 335 -8.40 -12.37 -4.19
C TYR A 335 -9.58 -12.74 -5.12
N PRO A 336 -9.79 -12.05 -6.25
CA PRO A 336 -9.00 -10.95 -6.79
C PRO A 336 -9.39 -9.55 -6.29
N ASP A 337 -10.47 -9.45 -5.52
CA ASP A 337 -11.15 -8.18 -5.23
C ASP A 337 -10.35 -7.18 -4.38
N GLY A 338 -9.37 -7.67 -3.61
CA GLY A 338 -8.52 -6.86 -2.73
C GLY A 338 -9.21 -6.42 -1.42
N GLU A 339 -10.47 -6.80 -1.21
CA GLU A 339 -11.23 -6.48 -0.01
C GLU A 339 -10.58 -7.09 1.23
N ARG A 340 -10.43 -6.32 2.31
CA ARG A 340 -9.93 -6.81 3.60
C ARG A 340 -10.88 -7.87 4.15
N VAL A 341 -10.36 -9.03 4.56
CA VAL A 341 -11.17 -10.12 5.12
C VAL A 341 -10.83 -10.32 6.58
N THR A 342 -11.80 -10.10 7.46
CA THR A 342 -11.67 -10.44 8.88
C THR A 342 -11.46 -11.94 9.04
N PRO A 343 -10.83 -12.42 10.13
CA PRO A 343 -10.62 -13.85 10.30
C PRO A 343 -11.89 -14.70 10.12
N GLY A 344 -13.05 -14.28 10.63
CA GLY A 344 -14.31 -15.01 10.45
C GLY A 344 -14.83 -15.07 9.00
N GLY A 345 -14.36 -14.19 8.11
CA GLY A 345 -14.71 -14.20 6.68
C GLY A 345 -13.79 -15.08 5.82
N VAL A 346 -12.76 -15.69 6.40
CA VAL A 346 -11.86 -16.62 5.71
C VAL A 346 -12.52 -17.99 5.65
N VAL A 347 -12.54 -18.58 4.45
CA VAL A 347 -13.15 -19.88 4.16
C VAL A 347 -12.10 -20.85 3.67
N LYS A 348 -12.28 -22.13 3.97
CA LYS A 348 -11.46 -23.22 3.43
C LYS A 348 -11.46 -23.16 1.90
N ASP A 349 -10.32 -23.46 1.29
CA ASP A 349 -10.03 -23.36 -0.14
C ASP A 349 -10.10 -21.95 -0.74
N GLY A 350 -10.39 -20.92 0.06
CA GLY A 350 -10.37 -19.53 -0.37
C GLY A 350 -8.95 -19.07 -0.75
N VAL A 351 -8.88 -18.11 -1.68
CA VAL A 351 -7.63 -17.52 -2.15
C VAL A 351 -7.53 -16.07 -1.67
N TYR A 352 -6.38 -15.73 -1.11
CA TYR A 352 -6.13 -14.47 -0.43
C TYR A 352 -4.79 -13.88 -0.83
N ARG A 353 -4.63 -12.57 -0.61
CA ARG A 353 -3.32 -11.91 -0.59
C ARG A 353 -2.96 -11.50 0.82
N ALA A 354 -1.72 -11.75 1.21
CA ALA A 354 -1.16 -11.19 2.43
C ALA A 354 -1.09 -9.66 2.32
N ARG A 355 -1.37 -8.95 3.41
CA ARG A 355 -1.30 -7.48 3.50
C ARG A 355 -0.13 -6.96 4.35
N ALA A 356 0.74 -7.87 4.75
CA ALA A 356 1.93 -7.62 5.54
C ALA A 356 2.89 -8.78 5.35
N ASN A 357 4.12 -8.63 5.83
CA ASN A 357 5.03 -9.76 5.98
C ASN A 357 4.56 -10.61 7.18
N ILE A 358 4.25 -11.88 6.94
CA ILE A 358 3.73 -12.80 7.95
C ILE A 358 4.71 -13.98 8.10
N ALA A 359 5.04 -14.35 9.34
CA ALA A 359 5.89 -15.52 9.57
C ALA A 359 5.15 -16.81 9.18
N LEU A 360 5.78 -17.62 8.33
CA LEU A 360 5.31 -18.97 8.00
C LEU A 360 5.90 -19.96 9.02
N ARG A 361 5.08 -20.81 9.60
CA ARG A 361 5.47 -21.73 10.69
C ARG A 361 5.10 -23.18 10.40
N GLN A 362 5.74 -24.11 11.12
CA GLN A 362 5.49 -25.55 11.00
C GLN A 362 4.15 -26.01 11.59
N GLY A 363 3.53 -25.22 12.46
CA GLY A 363 2.30 -25.59 13.17
C GLY A 363 1.60 -24.39 13.80
N TYR A 364 0.42 -24.65 14.35
CA TYR A 364 -0.25 -23.74 15.29
C TYR A 364 0.63 -23.52 16.54
N PRO A 365 0.45 -22.40 17.27
CA PRO A 365 1.03 -22.31 18.61
C PRO A 365 0.37 -23.33 19.55
N ASP A 366 1.09 -23.72 20.60
CA ASP A 366 0.58 -24.64 21.62
C ASP A 366 -0.45 -23.97 22.55
N GLU A 367 -0.93 -24.71 23.55
CA GLU A 367 -1.91 -24.24 24.55
C GLU A 367 -1.42 -23.03 25.36
N ASN A 368 -0.10 -22.87 25.52
CA ASN A 368 0.53 -21.74 26.20
C ASN A 368 0.87 -20.59 25.24
N TYR A 369 0.40 -20.67 23.99
CA TYR A 369 0.69 -19.74 22.91
C TYR A 369 2.17 -19.69 22.50
N ASN A 370 2.96 -20.74 22.78
CA ASN A 370 4.32 -20.83 22.27
C ASN A 370 4.25 -21.10 20.77
N SER A 371 4.78 -20.18 19.97
CA SER A 371 4.72 -20.31 18.52
C SER A 371 5.61 -21.44 18.00
N ALA A 372 5.08 -22.25 17.08
CA ALA A 372 5.86 -23.27 16.39
C ALA A 372 7.07 -22.67 15.64
N PRO A 373 8.11 -23.47 15.33
CA PRO A 373 9.28 -23.02 14.59
C PRO A 373 8.90 -22.33 13.28
N ARG A 374 9.61 -21.24 12.97
CA ARG A 374 9.45 -20.50 11.71
C ARG A 374 10.16 -21.24 10.58
N THR A 375 9.46 -21.47 9.48
CA THR A 375 10.02 -22.04 8.24
C THR A 375 10.30 -20.99 7.18
N GLY A 376 9.65 -19.82 7.26
CA GLY A 376 9.82 -18.79 6.24
C GLY A 376 9.08 -17.48 6.53
N VAL A 377 8.84 -16.72 5.47
CA VAL A 377 8.03 -15.49 5.49
C VAL A 377 7.11 -15.51 4.27
N VAL A 378 5.82 -15.32 4.53
CA VAL A 378 4.89 -14.91 3.50
C VAL A 378 5.05 -13.41 3.31
N GLY A 379 5.57 -13.00 2.16
CA GLY A 379 5.78 -11.59 1.84
C GLY A 379 4.46 -10.84 1.66
N ASP A 380 4.48 -9.52 1.90
CA ASP A 380 3.35 -8.67 1.55
C ASP A 380 2.95 -8.83 0.08
N GLY A 381 1.64 -8.90 -0.16
CA GLY A 381 1.03 -9.16 -1.45
C GLY A 381 1.05 -10.63 -1.90
N ALA A 382 1.74 -11.54 -1.24
CA ALA A 382 1.85 -12.94 -1.68
C ALA A 382 0.48 -13.63 -1.72
N LEU A 383 0.26 -14.43 -2.78
CA LEU A 383 -0.95 -15.22 -2.94
C LEU A 383 -0.93 -16.47 -2.03
N LEU A 384 -2.03 -16.67 -1.30
CA LEU A 384 -2.22 -17.76 -0.34
C LEU A 384 -3.51 -18.51 -0.65
N LYS A 385 -3.48 -19.83 -0.54
CA LYS A 385 -4.69 -20.65 -0.48
C LYS A 385 -4.91 -21.11 0.96
N ALA A 386 -6.08 -20.86 1.52
CA ALA A 386 -6.48 -21.42 2.81
C ALA A 386 -6.71 -22.93 2.66
N LEU A 387 -5.98 -23.74 3.40
CA LEU A 387 -6.15 -25.19 3.38
C LEU A 387 -7.24 -25.66 4.35
N ASP A 388 -7.48 -24.87 5.40
CA ASP A 388 -8.51 -25.11 6.42
C ASP A 388 -9.22 -23.81 6.81
N ALA A 389 -10.23 -23.92 7.70
CA ALA A 389 -10.84 -22.74 8.33
C ALA A 389 -9.90 -22.17 9.41
N PRO A 390 -9.97 -20.85 9.70
CA PRO A 390 -9.17 -20.26 10.77
C PRO A 390 -9.46 -20.87 12.14
N VAL A 391 -8.40 -21.07 12.92
CA VAL A 391 -8.45 -21.54 14.30
C VAL A 391 -8.24 -20.35 15.24
N ALA A 392 -9.21 -20.11 16.12
CA ALA A 392 -9.10 -19.11 17.18
C ALA A 392 -8.36 -19.69 18.39
N ILE A 393 -7.35 -18.99 18.88
CA ILE A 393 -6.58 -19.36 20.06
C ILE A 393 -6.68 -18.22 21.07
N ALA A 394 -7.17 -18.54 22.26
CA ALA A 394 -7.48 -17.56 23.29
C ALA A 394 -6.20 -16.90 23.85
N ARG A 395 -6.27 -15.59 24.12
CA ARG A 395 -5.27 -14.84 24.88
C ARG A 395 -5.96 -13.86 25.83
N PRO A 396 -5.28 -13.38 26.89
CA PRO A 396 -5.82 -12.32 27.75
C PRO A 396 -6.25 -11.06 27.00
N SER A 397 -5.59 -10.75 25.87
CA SER A 397 -5.91 -9.60 25.01
C SER A 397 -7.00 -9.89 23.97
N GLY A 398 -7.67 -11.04 24.02
CA GLY A 398 -8.66 -11.49 23.04
C GLY A 398 -8.12 -12.57 22.07
N PRO A 399 -9.03 -13.24 21.32
CA PRO A 399 -8.68 -14.35 20.45
C PRO A 399 -7.77 -13.93 19.30
N GLN A 400 -6.76 -14.76 19.01
CA GLN A 400 -5.87 -14.64 17.87
C GLN A 400 -6.18 -15.75 16.87
N TYR A 401 -6.20 -15.42 15.59
CA TYR A 401 -6.62 -16.36 14.56
C TYR A 401 -5.42 -16.82 13.74
N TRP A 402 -5.33 -18.15 13.58
CA TRP A 402 -4.30 -18.81 12.82
C TRP A 402 -4.91 -19.58 11.66
N LEU A 403 -4.16 -19.70 10.57
CA LEU A 403 -4.62 -20.33 9.35
C LEU A 403 -3.55 -21.26 8.80
N HIS A 404 -3.95 -22.49 8.48
CA HIS A 404 -3.16 -23.39 7.67
C HIS A 404 -3.30 -22.99 6.20
N VAL A 405 -2.18 -22.68 5.55
CA VAL A 405 -2.14 -22.12 4.20
C VAL A 405 -1.15 -22.85 3.31
N ARG A 406 -1.36 -22.73 2.00
CA ARG A 406 -0.34 -22.93 0.99
C ARG A 406 0.01 -21.59 0.34
N GLN A 407 1.26 -21.17 0.47
CA GLN A 407 1.80 -20.00 -0.24
C GLN A 407 2.13 -20.40 -1.68
N ALA A 408 1.51 -19.72 -2.64
CA ALA A 408 1.78 -19.95 -4.06
C ALA A 408 3.22 -19.56 -4.43
N ILE A 409 3.84 -20.32 -5.34
CA ILE A 409 5.15 -19.97 -5.89
C ILE A 409 5.01 -18.69 -6.74
N THR A 410 5.87 -17.70 -6.48
CA THR A 410 5.88 -16.46 -7.25
C THR A 410 6.65 -16.65 -8.56
N VAL A 411 6.04 -16.30 -9.69
CA VAL A 411 6.65 -16.44 -11.03
C VAL A 411 6.72 -15.09 -11.71
N TYR A 412 7.94 -14.57 -11.87
CA TYR A 412 8.18 -13.35 -12.64
C TYR A 412 8.34 -13.67 -14.13
N ILE A 413 7.51 -13.07 -14.97
CA ILE A 413 7.55 -13.28 -16.42
C ILE A 413 8.39 -12.17 -17.05
N GLN A 414 9.53 -12.56 -17.62
CA GLN A 414 10.44 -11.73 -18.38
C GLN A 414 10.27 -12.09 -19.86
N TYR A 415 9.88 -11.15 -20.71
CA TYR A 415 9.51 -11.52 -22.08
C TYR A 415 10.00 -10.55 -23.15
N ARG A 416 10.11 -11.05 -24.37
CA ARG A 416 10.22 -10.26 -25.61
C ARG A 416 9.04 -10.59 -26.52
N GLY A 417 8.53 -9.58 -27.22
CA GLY A 417 7.40 -9.71 -28.14
C GLY A 417 6.19 -8.88 -27.73
N ARG A 418 5.00 -9.38 -28.07
CA ARG A 418 3.75 -8.63 -27.87
C ARG A 418 3.27 -8.72 -26.41
N PRO A 419 2.94 -7.59 -25.75
CA PRO A 419 2.45 -7.60 -24.37
C PRO A 419 1.22 -8.48 -24.13
N GLU A 420 0.37 -8.64 -25.14
CA GLU A 420 -0.87 -9.42 -25.05
C GLU A 420 -0.58 -10.92 -24.82
N GLN A 421 0.50 -11.45 -25.41
CA GLN A 421 0.92 -12.85 -25.23
C GLN A 421 1.45 -13.08 -23.82
N ALA A 422 2.26 -12.15 -23.31
CA ALA A 422 2.75 -12.21 -21.93
C ALA A 422 1.60 -12.11 -20.91
N ALA A 423 0.61 -11.25 -21.15
CA ALA A 423 -0.59 -11.16 -20.34
C ALA A 423 -1.44 -12.44 -20.41
N ALA A 424 -1.52 -13.10 -21.58
CA ALA A 424 -2.19 -14.37 -21.74
C ALA A 424 -1.47 -15.53 -21.04
N LEU A 425 -0.14 -15.56 -21.07
CA LEU A 425 0.68 -16.50 -20.29
C LEU A 425 0.46 -16.29 -18.79
N ARG A 426 0.49 -15.03 -18.33
CA ARG A 426 0.21 -14.68 -16.94
C ARG A 426 -1.14 -15.22 -16.46
N ARG A 427 -2.21 -15.02 -17.22
CA ARG A 427 -3.55 -15.54 -16.88
C ARG A 427 -3.57 -17.07 -16.77
N ARG A 428 -2.86 -17.77 -17.68
CA ARG A 428 -2.72 -19.24 -17.63
C ARG A 428 -1.97 -19.69 -16.37
N LEU A 429 -0.86 -19.04 -16.01
CA LEU A 429 -0.13 -19.37 -14.78
C LEU A 429 -0.95 -19.08 -13.52
N LEU A 430 -1.70 -17.98 -13.48
CA LEU A 430 -2.64 -17.70 -12.38
C LEU A 430 -3.71 -18.78 -12.25
N ALA A 431 -4.26 -19.26 -13.37
CA ALA A 431 -5.26 -20.34 -13.39
C ALA A 431 -4.67 -21.69 -12.92
N LEU A 432 -3.36 -21.89 -13.07
CA LEU A 432 -2.62 -23.03 -12.53
C LEU A 432 -2.21 -22.85 -11.06
N GLY A 433 -2.53 -21.70 -10.46
CA GLY A 433 -2.32 -21.43 -9.04
C GLY A 433 -0.96 -20.82 -8.68
N TYR A 434 -0.20 -20.34 -9.66
CA TYR A 434 1.01 -19.54 -9.41
C TYR A 434 0.65 -18.09 -9.04
N ASP A 435 1.47 -17.43 -8.23
CA ASP A 435 1.40 -15.97 -8.08
C ASP A 435 2.24 -15.32 -9.19
N ALA A 436 1.59 -14.80 -10.22
CA ALA A 436 2.28 -14.16 -11.34
C ALA A 436 2.02 -12.63 -11.31
N PRO A 437 3.00 -11.81 -10.91
CA PRO A 437 2.95 -10.35 -11.07
C PRO A 437 2.86 -9.92 -12.55
N GLU A 438 2.76 -8.61 -12.79
CA GLU A 438 2.74 -8.08 -14.16
C GLU A 438 4.00 -8.46 -14.95
N PRO A 439 3.89 -8.88 -16.23
CA PRO A 439 5.05 -9.29 -17.02
C PRO A 439 5.94 -8.10 -17.37
N GLU A 440 7.25 -8.32 -17.36
CA GLU A 440 8.25 -7.30 -17.69
C GLU A 440 8.80 -7.53 -19.10
N ASN A 441 8.66 -6.51 -19.96
CA ASN A 441 9.24 -6.54 -21.30
C ASN A 441 10.74 -6.27 -21.23
N ARG A 442 11.52 -7.20 -21.74
CA ARG A 442 12.96 -7.13 -21.86
C ARG A 442 13.30 -6.91 -23.34
N SER A 443 14.02 -5.82 -23.62
CA SER A 443 14.51 -5.50 -24.96
C SER A 443 15.80 -6.22 -25.34
N ASP A 444 16.27 -7.16 -24.50
CA ASP A 444 17.51 -7.90 -24.74
C ASP A 444 17.29 -8.96 -25.84
N ASP A 445 18.17 -9.00 -26.83
CA ASP A 445 18.13 -9.98 -27.91
C ASP A 445 18.51 -11.40 -27.43
N ARG A 446 19.00 -11.54 -26.20
CA ARG A 446 19.47 -12.79 -25.61
C ARG A 446 18.42 -13.54 -24.80
N ILE A 447 17.14 -13.19 -24.92
CA ILE A 447 16.08 -13.96 -24.27
C ILE A 447 15.96 -15.33 -24.95
N PRO A 448 16.03 -16.45 -24.19
CA PRO A 448 15.83 -17.77 -24.76
C PRO A 448 14.38 -17.95 -25.25
N VAL A 449 14.15 -18.91 -26.15
CA VAL A 449 12.79 -19.24 -26.64
C VAL A 449 11.83 -19.44 -25.47
N ALA A 450 12.20 -20.32 -24.52
CA ALA A 450 11.54 -20.45 -23.23
C ALA A 450 12.52 -21.04 -22.20
N GLN A 451 12.60 -20.45 -21.01
CA GLN A 451 13.45 -20.90 -19.92
C GLN A 451 12.82 -20.60 -18.56
N VAL A 452 12.82 -21.59 -17.67
CA VAL A 452 12.56 -21.41 -16.25
C VAL A 452 13.89 -21.20 -15.55
N ARG A 453 13.98 -20.15 -14.74
CA ARG A 453 15.14 -19.88 -13.87
C ARG A 453 14.74 -19.96 -12.41
N TYR A 454 15.65 -20.48 -11.60
CA TYR A 454 15.49 -20.64 -10.16
C TYR A 454 16.84 -20.39 -9.48
N PHE A 455 16.82 -20.14 -8.18
CA PHE A 455 17.97 -19.53 -7.49
C PHE A 455 18.58 -20.45 -6.43
N ARG A 456 17.83 -21.46 -5.97
CA ARG A 456 18.29 -22.42 -4.95
C ARG A 456 18.04 -23.86 -5.38
N ASP A 457 18.91 -24.79 -4.97
CA ASP A 457 18.77 -26.21 -5.28
C ASP A 457 17.44 -26.80 -4.77
N GLU A 458 17.00 -26.36 -3.59
CA GLU A 458 15.72 -26.73 -2.99
C GLU A 458 14.49 -26.31 -3.83
N GLU A 459 14.65 -25.41 -4.79
CA GLU A 459 13.58 -24.97 -5.69
C GLU A 459 13.45 -25.85 -6.94
N THR A 460 14.35 -26.82 -7.14
CA THR A 460 14.36 -27.74 -8.30
C THR A 460 13.01 -28.46 -8.53
N PRO A 461 12.30 -28.96 -7.51
CA PRO A 461 10.98 -29.56 -7.71
C PRO A 461 9.95 -28.56 -8.27
N PHE A 462 9.96 -27.32 -7.77
CA PHE A 462 9.06 -26.27 -8.24
C PHE A 462 9.40 -25.83 -9.67
N ALA A 463 10.68 -25.68 -9.99
CA ALA A 463 11.15 -25.35 -11.33
C ALA A 463 10.79 -26.45 -12.35
N THR A 464 10.93 -27.72 -11.96
CA THR A 464 10.56 -28.88 -12.80
C THR A 464 9.07 -28.88 -13.12
N ARG A 465 8.23 -28.62 -12.12
CA ARG A 465 6.78 -28.49 -12.30
C ARG A 465 6.42 -27.29 -13.17
N LEU A 466 6.98 -26.11 -12.88
CA LEU A 466 6.74 -24.90 -13.68
C LEU A 466 7.17 -25.07 -15.13
N ARG A 467 8.24 -25.82 -15.41
CA ARG A 467 8.67 -26.14 -16.77
C ARG A 467 7.60 -26.93 -17.53
N ALA A 468 7.01 -27.95 -16.90
CA ALA A 468 5.94 -28.76 -17.50
C ALA A 468 4.67 -27.92 -17.71
N ASP A 469 4.27 -27.15 -16.70
CA ASP A 469 3.11 -26.26 -16.73
C ASP A 469 3.27 -25.17 -17.80
N LEU A 470 4.49 -24.60 -17.94
CA LEU A 470 4.84 -23.62 -18.96
C LEU A 470 4.79 -24.22 -20.37
N ALA A 471 5.25 -25.45 -20.58
CA ALA A 471 5.15 -26.12 -21.87
C ALA A 471 3.70 -26.25 -22.32
N GLY A 472 2.81 -26.69 -21.41
CA GLY A 472 1.37 -26.75 -21.66
C GLY A 472 0.75 -25.37 -21.91
N ALA A 473 1.15 -24.37 -21.12
CA ALA A 473 0.66 -23.00 -21.26
C ALA A 473 1.06 -22.36 -22.59
N LEU A 474 2.26 -22.63 -23.12
CA LEU A 474 2.73 -22.08 -24.40
C LEU A 474 2.18 -22.82 -25.63
N GLY A 475 1.84 -24.11 -25.50
CA GLY A 475 1.34 -24.94 -26.62
C GLY A 475 0.08 -24.39 -27.30
N GLY A 476 -0.76 -23.61 -26.58
CA GLY A 476 -1.93 -22.95 -27.14
C GLY A 476 -1.64 -21.81 -28.13
N GLU A 477 -0.39 -21.36 -28.27
CA GLU A 477 0.01 -20.26 -29.18
C GLU A 477 0.72 -20.74 -30.44
N GLY A 478 0.67 -22.04 -30.77
CA GLY A 478 1.37 -22.61 -31.92
C GLY A 478 2.89 -22.73 -31.72
N ALA A 479 3.40 -22.41 -30.53
CA ALA A 479 4.78 -22.62 -30.14
C ALA A 479 4.90 -23.93 -29.35
N SER A 480 5.42 -24.99 -29.99
CA SER A 480 5.93 -26.16 -29.28
C SER A 480 7.28 -25.80 -28.64
N ALA A 481 7.26 -24.97 -27.60
CA ALA A 481 8.44 -24.68 -26.82
C ALA A 481 8.60 -25.74 -25.74
N ASN A 482 9.72 -26.47 -25.76
CA ASN A 482 10.18 -27.25 -24.61
C ASN A 482 11.01 -26.30 -23.74
N PRO A 483 10.47 -25.75 -22.64
CA PRO A 483 11.21 -24.76 -21.87
C PRO A 483 12.43 -25.42 -21.23
N SER A 484 13.57 -24.74 -21.27
CA SER A 484 14.79 -25.18 -20.55
C SER A 484 14.71 -24.79 -19.07
N CYS A 485 15.57 -25.38 -18.24
CA CYS A 485 15.76 -24.99 -16.84
C CYS A 485 17.17 -24.44 -16.63
N ARG A 486 17.33 -23.45 -15.74
CA ARG A 486 18.64 -22.93 -15.35
C ARG A 486 18.66 -22.51 -13.87
N LEU A 487 19.56 -23.12 -13.10
CA LEU A 487 19.92 -22.66 -11.77
C LEU A 487 20.83 -21.42 -11.87
N LEU A 488 20.53 -20.41 -11.06
CA LEU A 488 21.31 -19.18 -10.92
C LEU A 488 21.85 -19.07 -9.48
N ALA A 489 22.67 -20.04 -9.05
CA ALA A 489 23.16 -20.15 -7.67
C ALA A 489 23.91 -18.90 -7.17
N ASP A 490 24.55 -18.15 -8.08
CA ASP A 490 25.29 -16.92 -7.76
C ASP A 490 24.38 -15.71 -7.44
N LEU A 491 23.09 -15.81 -7.78
CA LEU A 491 22.09 -14.77 -7.55
C LEU A 491 21.10 -15.30 -6.52
N GLN A 492 21.27 -14.94 -5.25
CA GLN A 492 20.33 -15.35 -4.20
C GLN A 492 19.45 -14.16 -3.81
N PRO A 493 18.24 -14.02 -4.39
CA PRO A 493 17.32 -13.00 -3.93
C PRO A 493 16.94 -13.28 -2.48
N ASP A 494 16.73 -12.23 -1.68
CA ASP A 494 16.30 -12.33 -0.27
C ASP A 494 14.97 -13.10 -0.09
N ARG A 495 14.21 -13.28 -1.18
CA ARG A 495 12.93 -13.98 -1.21
C ARG A 495 13.13 -15.46 -1.55
N THR A 496 12.43 -16.33 -0.83
CA THR A 496 12.33 -17.77 -1.15
C THR A 496 11.14 -18.03 -2.06
N HIS A 497 11.19 -19.15 -2.80
CA HIS A 497 10.06 -19.62 -3.62
C HIS A 497 9.69 -18.65 -4.73
N VAL A 498 10.72 -18.05 -5.34
CA VAL A 498 10.62 -17.15 -6.48
C VAL A 498 11.26 -17.82 -7.68
N LEU A 499 10.51 -17.94 -8.76
CA LEU A 499 10.98 -18.44 -10.05
C LEU A 499 10.86 -17.33 -11.09
N GLU A 500 11.67 -17.42 -12.14
CA GLU A 500 11.51 -16.58 -13.32
C GLU A 500 11.18 -17.41 -14.55
N VAL A 501 10.36 -16.85 -15.42
CA VAL A 501 10.06 -17.39 -16.75
C VAL A 501 10.57 -16.39 -17.76
N TRP A 502 11.51 -16.81 -18.59
CA TRP A 502 12.09 -16.03 -19.68
C TRP A 502 11.60 -16.59 -21.02
N VAL A 503 10.86 -15.78 -21.79
CA VAL A 503 10.23 -16.25 -23.04
C VAL A 503 10.37 -15.20 -24.15
N ASP A 504 10.86 -15.63 -25.31
CA ASP A 504 10.83 -14.82 -26.53
C ASP A 504 9.66 -15.26 -27.41
N PHE A 505 8.58 -14.48 -27.39
CA PHE A 505 7.40 -14.73 -28.23
C PHE A 505 7.62 -14.39 -29.72
N THR A 506 8.77 -13.79 -30.08
CA THR A 506 9.12 -13.48 -31.47
C THR A 506 9.97 -14.57 -32.13
N ALA A 507 10.58 -15.44 -31.33
CA ALA A 507 11.41 -16.52 -31.82
C ALA A 507 10.53 -17.55 -32.57
N ARG A 508 10.94 -17.89 -33.80
CA ARG A 508 10.35 -19.04 -34.50
C ARG A 508 10.73 -20.31 -33.75
N THR A 509 9.81 -21.26 -33.67
CA THR A 509 9.96 -22.52 -32.92
C THR A 509 11.25 -23.23 -33.33
N ALA A 510 12.30 -23.04 -32.56
CA ALA A 510 13.55 -23.78 -32.70
C ALA A 510 13.46 -25.00 -31.80
N THR A 511 13.84 -26.16 -32.32
CA THR A 511 13.94 -27.40 -31.54
C THR A 511 15.06 -27.23 -30.52
N SER A 512 14.72 -26.74 -29.32
CA SER A 512 15.65 -26.71 -28.19
C SER A 512 15.81 -28.13 -27.66
N THR A 513 17.05 -28.59 -27.50
CA THR A 513 17.35 -29.80 -26.74
C THR A 513 16.86 -29.62 -25.32
N ALA A 514 15.91 -30.45 -24.91
CA ALA A 514 15.31 -30.37 -23.57
C ALA A 514 16.38 -30.63 -22.51
N GLN A 515 16.79 -29.58 -21.81
CA GLN A 515 17.62 -29.70 -20.61
C GLN A 515 16.70 -29.96 -19.40
N SER A 516 16.98 -31.01 -18.65
CA SER A 516 16.33 -31.27 -17.36
C SER A 516 16.66 -30.17 -16.35
N CYS A 517 15.80 -29.96 -15.35
CA CYS A 517 16.13 -29.13 -14.21
C CYS A 517 17.02 -29.98 -13.28
N GLY A 518 18.32 -29.69 -13.25
CA GLY A 518 19.32 -30.47 -12.53
C GLY A 518 20.70 -29.86 -12.67
#